data_AF-A0A3N6AEB7-F1
#
_entry.id   AF-A0A3N6AEB7-F1
#
_cell.length_a   1.000
_cell.length_b   1.000
_cell.length_c   1.000
_cell.angle_alpha   90.00
_cell.angle_beta   90.00
_cell.angle_gamma   90.00
#
_symmetry.space_group_name_H-M   'P 1'
#
loop_
_entity.id
_entity.type
_entity.pdbx_description
1 polymer ?
#
loop_
_entity_poly.entity_id
_entity_poly.type
_entity_poly.pdbx_seq_one_letter_code
_entity_poly.pdbx_strand_id
1 'polypeptide(L)'
;MRRMLALVLVSLLVVGAGLAASQDKPAQEKEKKEAVAAADPLSGDWEGSVETPNGTITFGLKLKVDKDKVSGEIASPEGSVPLTGTWTEGMLSATFDYNGTPITMAGAIKDDLLGGEMSYGDGQALMPWSAKRQAAK
;
A
#
# COMPACT_ATOMS: atom_id res chain seq x y z
N MET A 1 -21.16 -42.69 -47.75
CA MET A 1 -20.97 -41.23 -47.95
C MET A 1 -19.48 -40.97 -47.71
N ARG A 2 -18.61 -40.76 -48.73
CA ARG A 2 -18.39 -39.49 -49.49
C ARG A 2 -18.31 -38.29 -48.53
N ARG A 3 -17.25 -37.46 -48.41
CA ARG A 3 -15.89 -37.27 -49.02
C ARG A 3 -15.06 -36.45 -47.98
N MET A 4 -13.73 -36.29 -47.96
CA MET A 4 -12.53 -36.84 -48.64
C MET A 4 -11.26 -36.45 -47.82
N LEU A 5 -10.05 -36.89 -48.19
CA LEU A 5 -8.78 -36.29 -47.71
C LEU A 5 -8.56 -34.90 -48.31
N ALA A 6 -7.88 -34.01 -47.58
CA ALA A 6 -7.09 -32.92 -48.14
C ALA A 6 -5.85 -32.66 -47.27
N LEU A 7 -4.73 -33.28 -47.66
CA LEU A 7 -3.41 -33.07 -47.06
C LEU A 7 -2.72 -31.97 -47.87
N VAL A 8 -2.41 -30.83 -47.24
CA VAL A 8 -1.66 -29.73 -47.89
C VAL A 8 -0.44 -29.41 -47.05
N LEU A 9 0.65 -30.13 -47.35
CA LEU A 9 2.00 -29.73 -47.01
C LEU A 9 2.43 -28.65 -48.02
N VAL A 10 2.62 -27.42 -47.55
CA VAL A 10 3.39 -26.40 -48.28
C VAL A 10 4.55 -25.98 -47.39
N SER A 11 5.69 -26.61 -47.60
CA SER A 11 6.98 -26.13 -47.14
C SER A 11 7.33 -24.89 -47.94
N LEU A 12 7.51 -23.73 -47.29
CA LEU A 12 8.21 -22.60 -47.91
C LEU A 12 9.45 -22.25 -47.09
N LEU A 13 10.60 -22.61 -47.66
CA LEU A 13 11.92 -22.21 -47.18
C LEU A 13 12.11 -20.72 -47.54
N VAL A 14 12.04 -19.85 -46.54
CA VAL A 14 12.54 -18.47 -46.68
C VAL A 14 13.94 -18.42 -46.09
N VAL A 15 14.95 -18.56 -46.96
CA VAL A 15 16.34 -18.24 -46.61
C VAL A 15 16.48 -16.71 -46.63
N GLY A 16 16.30 -16.10 -45.46
CA GLY A 16 16.54 -14.67 -45.24
C GLY A 16 17.86 -14.45 -44.52
N ALA A 17 18.97 -14.37 -45.25
CA ALA A 17 20.23 -13.88 -44.71
C ALA A 17 20.23 -12.34 -44.75
N GLY A 18 20.10 -11.70 -43.59
CA GLY A 18 20.08 -10.24 -43.43
C GLY A 18 20.64 -9.83 -42.07
N LEU A 19 21.45 -8.77 -42.03
CA LEU A 19 22.33 -8.44 -40.91
C LEU A 19 21.61 -7.89 -39.67
N ALA A 20 22.20 -8.20 -38.51
CA ALA A 20 22.35 -7.32 -37.33
C ALA A 20 21.10 -6.76 -36.64
N ALA A 21 20.60 -7.50 -35.64
CA ALA A 21 20.32 -6.97 -34.30
C ALA A 21 20.22 -8.13 -33.30
N SER A 22 21.24 -8.33 -32.46
CA SER A 22 21.15 -9.31 -31.37
C SER A 22 20.53 -8.65 -30.13
N GLN A 23 19.68 -9.41 -29.43
CA GLN A 23 19.22 -9.18 -28.06
C GLN A 23 18.07 -8.18 -27.83
N ASP A 24 16.87 -8.51 -28.30
CA ASP A 24 15.68 -8.29 -27.48
C ASP A 24 15.39 -9.54 -26.64
N LYS A 25 15.73 -9.47 -25.35
CA LYS A 25 15.18 -10.37 -24.32
C LYS A 25 14.00 -9.65 -23.69
N PRO A 26 12.75 -10.16 -23.82
CA PRO A 26 11.71 -9.87 -22.85
C PRO A 26 12.08 -10.56 -21.55
N ALA A 27 12.95 -9.92 -20.76
CA ALA A 27 13.36 -10.40 -19.46
C ALA A 27 12.23 -10.18 -18.47
N GLN A 28 11.32 -11.15 -18.41
CA GLN A 28 10.47 -11.41 -17.26
C GLN A 28 9.79 -10.14 -16.72
N GLU A 29 8.85 -9.61 -17.50
CA GLU A 29 7.70 -8.95 -16.90
C GLU A 29 7.06 -9.99 -15.97
N LYS A 30 7.38 -9.89 -14.67
CA LYS A 30 6.76 -10.71 -13.66
C LYS A 30 5.29 -10.41 -13.76
N GLU A 31 4.51 -11.39 -14.22
CA GLU A 31 3.06 -11.37 -14.15
C GLU A 31 2.69 -10.76 -12.81
N LYS A 32 2.09 -9.58 -12.85
CA LYS A 32 1.38 -9.01 -11.72
C LYS A 32 0.20 -9.94 -11.51
N LYS A 33 0.48 -11.07 -10.85
CA LYS A 33 -0.51 -11.95 -10.28
C LYS A 33 -1.20 -11.10 -9.24
N GLU A 34 -2.24 -10.41 -9.69
CA GLU A 34 -3.30 -9.86 -8.87
C GLU A 34 -3.98 -11.05 -8.21
N ALA A 35 -3.28 -11.61 -7.21
CA ALA A 35 -3.96 -12.16 -6.07
C ALA A 35 -4.93 -11.07 -5.65
N VAL A 36 -6.22 -11.40 -5.73
CA VAL A 36 -7.24 -10.67 -4.99
C VAL A 36 -6.87 -10.87 -3.53
N ALA A 37 -6.03 -9.97 -3.03
CA ALA A 37 -5.83 -9.81 -1.61
C ALA A 37 -7.23 -9.63 -1.02
N ALA A 38 -7.52 -10.31 0.09
CA ALA A 38 -8.65 -9.91 0.91
C ALA A 38 -8.46 -8.40 1.14
N ALA A 39 -9.39 -7.58 0.65
CA ALA A 39 -9.18 -6.15 0.57
C ALA A 39 -8.90 -5.63 1.98
N ASP A 40 -7.65 -5.27 2.24
CA ASP A 40 -7.24 -4.92 3.59
C ASP A 40 -7.87 -3.57 3.90
N PRO A 41 -8.61 -3.43 5.02
CA PRO A 41 -9.39 -2.23 5.25
C PRO A 41 -8.51 -1.04 5.62
N LEU A 42 -7.22 -1.25 5.92
CA LEU A 42 -6.31 -0.19 6.38
C LEU A 42 -5.61 0.55 5.24
N SER A 43 -5.23 -0.11 4.14
CA SER A 43 -4.48 0.54 3.06
C SER A 43 -5.25 1.68 2.42
N GLY A 44 -4.49 2.66 1.92
CA GLY A 44 -4.98 3.87 1.28
C GLY A 44 -4.55 5.15 1.99
N ASP A 45 -5.08 6.27 1.50
CA ASP A 45 -4.86 7.61 2.03
C ASP A 45 -5.96 7.96 3.05
N TRP A 46 -5.55 8.52 4.18
CA TRP A 46 -6.42 8.96 5.26
C TRP A 46 -6.13 10.40 5.64
N GLU A 47 -7.15 11.15 6.00
CA GLU A 47 -7.07 12.50 6.57
C GLU A 47 -7.65 12.46 7.98
N GLY A 48 -6.89 12.93 8.96
CA GLY A 48 -7.23 12.79 10.37
C GLY A 48 -6.80 13.95 11.25
N SER A 49 -7.17 13.85 12.53
CA SER A 49 -6.81 14.78 13.58
C SER A 49 -6.48 14.06 14.88
N VAL A 50 -5.60 14.67 15.66
CA VAL A 50 -5.29 14.30 17.05
C VAL A 50 -5.62 15.46 17.97
N GLU A 51 -6.29 15.17 19.08
CA GLU A 51 -6.59 16.18 20.11
C GLU A 51 -5.43 16.28 21.09
N THR A 52 -4.78 17.45 21.14
CA THR A 52 -3.68 17.72 22.09
C THR A 52 -4.12 18.78 23.11
N PRO A 53 -3.43 18.90 24.27
CA PRO A 53 -3.68 19.99 25.22
C PRO A 53 -3.55 21.41 24.64
N ASN A 54 -2.82 21.54 23.51
CA ASN A 54 -2.60 22.81 22.81
C ASN A 54 -3.62 23.04 21.67
N GLY A 55 -4.55 22.12 21.46
CA GLY A 55 -5.54 22.14 20.38
C GLY A 55 -5.45 20.94 19.43
N THR A 56 -6.38 20.89 18.50
CA THR A 56 -6.47 19.86 17.46
C THR A 56 -5.39 20.04 16.39
N ILE A 57 -4.65 18.99 16.07
CA ILE A 57 -3.65 18.97 14.99
C ILE A 57 -4.13 18.04 13.88
N THR A 58 -4.16 18.52 12.64
CA THR A 58 -4.51 17.71 11.46
C THR A 58 -3.28 17.02 10.86
N PHE A 59 -3.47 15.81 10.35
CA PHE A 59 -2.44 15.02 9.66
C PHE A 59 -3.04 14.17 8.55
N GLY A 60 -2.19 13.77 7.59
CA GLY A 60 -2.50 12.75 6.58
C GLY A 60 -1.74 11.46 6.86
N LEU A 61 -2.31 10.31 6.55
CA LEU A 61 -1.64 9.01 6.53
C LEU A 61 -1.68 8.43 5.13
N LYS A 62 -0.58 7.82 4.69
CA LYS A 62 -0.55 6.95 3.50
C LYS A 62 -0.14 5.57 3.95
N LEU A 63 -1.07 4.62 3.99
CA LEU A 63 -0.85 3.31 4.57
C LEU A 63 -0.85 2.21 3.52
N LYS A 64 0.04 1.23 3.70
CA LYS A 64 0.12 0.00 2.93
C LYS A 64 0.28 -1.19 3.86
N VAL A 65 -0.53 -2.22 3.68
CA VAL A 65 -0.39 -3.51 4.35
C VAL A 65 0.31 -4.52 3.44
N ASP A 66 1.26 -5.30 3.98
CA ASP A 66 1.73 -6.57 3.42
C ASP A 66 1.64 -7.63 4.52
N LYS A 67 0.63 -8.50 4.42
CA LYS A 67 0.23 -9.49 5.44
C LYS A 67 -0.12 -8.82 6.77
N ASP A 68 0.80 -8.88 7.72
CA ASP A 68 0.72 -8.34 9.08
C ASP A 68 1.47 -7.01 9.22
N LYS A 69 2.31 -6.64 8.25
CA LYS A 69 3.17 -5.44 8.30
C LYS A 69 2.46 -4.23 7.71
N VAL A 70 2.60 -3.09 8.39
CA VAL A 70 2.19 -1.77 7.91
C VAL A 70 3.43 -0.96 7.58
N SER A 71 3.45 -0.37 6.39
CA SER A 71 4.41 0.66 6.00
C SER A 71 3.68 1.86 5.45
N GLY A 72 4.24 3.05 5.64
CA GLY A 72 3.57 4.27 5.22
C GLY A 72 4.33 5.55 5.55
N GLU A 73 3.60 6.64 5.43
CA GLU A 73 4.01 7.99 5.82
C GLU A 73 2.91 8.63 6.68
N ILE A 74 3.31 9.45 7.65
CA ILE A 74 2.45 10.42 8.32
C ILE A 74 2.93 11.83 7.99
N ALA A 75 2.01 12.69 7.58
CA ALA A 75 2.30 14.05 7.13
C ALA A 75 1.52 15.08 7.94
N SER A 76 2.19 16.16 8.33
CA SER A 76 1.62 17.36 8.95
C SER A 76 2.00 18.61 8.12
N PRO A 77 1.53 19.81 8.49
CA PRO A 77 2.02 21.05 7.88
C PRO A 77 3.53 21.29 8.02
N GLU A 78 4.20 20.61 8.96
CA GLU A 78 5.65 20.74 9.22
C GLU A 78 6.50 19.81 8.32
N GLY A 79 5.92 18.74 7.78
CA GLY A 79 6.63 17.77 6.94
C GLY A 79 5.96 16.39 6.87
N SER A 80 6.67 15.42 6.29
CA SER A 80 6.25 14.01 6.26
C SER A 80 7.37 13.14 6.80
N VAL A 81 7.03 12.14 7.60
CA VAL A 81 7.96 11.17 8.20
C VAL A 81 7.49 9.73 7.96
N PRO A 82 8.41 8.77 7.83
CA PRO A 82 8.05 7.37 7.65
C PRO A 82 7.33 6.82 8.89
N LEU A 83 6.31 5.99 8.64
CA LEU A 83 5.54 5.27 9.64
C LEU A 83 5.67 3.76 9.38
N THR A 84 5.90 2.99 10.44
CA THR A 84 6.00 1.52 10.37
C THR A 84 5.20 0.87 11.48
N GLY A 85 4.63 -0.30 11.24
CA GLY A 85 3.79 -0.95 12.24
C GLY A 85 3.29 -2.34 11.84
N THR A 86 2.21 -2.75 12.49
CA THR A 86 1.50 -4.00 12.23
C THR A 86 -0.01 -3.79 12.17
N TRP A 87 -0.68 -4.62 11.37
CA TRP A 87 -2.13 -4.72 11.28
C TRP A 87 -2.55 -6.15 11.58
N THR A 88 -3.10 -6.37 12.77
CA THR A 88 -3.43 -7.70 13.31
C THR A 88 -4.78 -7.64 14.01
N GLU A 89 -5.66 -8.61 13.74
CA GLU A 89 -6.99 -8.73 14.39
C GLU A 89 -7.88 -7.47 14.27
N GLY A 90 -7.67 -6.65 13.23
CA GLY A 90 -8.40 -5.39 13.03
C GLY A 90 -7.85 -4.19 13.81
N MET A 91 -6.67 -4.34 14.40
CA MET A 91 -5.96 -3.32 15.17
C MET A 91 -4.65 -2.90 14.47
N LEU A 92 -4.46 -1.60 14.34
CA LEU A 92 -3.21 -0.94 13.98
C LEU A 92 -2.37 -0.74 15.24
N SER A 93 -1.08 -1.06 15.14
CA SER A 93 -0.05 -0.60 16.06
C SER A 93 1.13 -0.11 15.23
N ALA A 94 1.43 1.19 15.27
CA ALA A 94 2.47 1.81 14.46
C ALA A 94 3.32 2.79 15.23
N THR A 95 4.53 3.06 14.73
CA THR A 95 5.48 4.01 15.29
C THR A 95 6.02 4.92 14.18
N PHE A 96 6.19 6.19 14.52
CA PHE A 96 6.88 7.21 13.72
C PHE A 96 7.72 8.12 14.63
N ASP A 97 8.69 8.84 14.06
CA ASP A 97 9.47 9.84 14.81
C ASP A 97 8.81 11.22 14.72
N TYR A 98 8.67 11.88 15.86
CA TYR A 98 8.31 13.30 15.92
C TYR A 98 9.39 14.06 16.69
N ASN A 99 10.19 14.84 15.95
CA ASN A 99 11.27 15.67 16.50
C ASN A 99 12.28 14.88 17.38
N GLY A 100 12.64 13.66 16.97
CA GLY A 100 13.55 12.78 17.73
C GLY A 100 12.88 12.01 18.87
N THR A 101 11.56 12.10 19.01
CA THR A 101 10.78 11.34 19.99
C THR A 101 9.91 10.31 19.26
N PRO A 102 10.03 9.00 19.57
CA PRO A 102 9.16 7.99 18.98
C PRO A 102 7.73 8.13 19.52
N ILE A 103 6.76 8.19 18.62
CA ILE A 103 5.32 8.22 18.93
C ILE A 103 4.71 6.90 18.50
N THR A 104 4.00 6.24 19.43
CA THR A 104 3.23 5.03 19.10
C THR A 104 1.77 5.40 18.82
N MET A 105 1.23 4.95 17.70
CA MET A 105 -0.16 5.11 17.29
C MET A 105 -0.86 3.75 17.33
N ALA A 106 -1.91 3.64 18.13
CA ALA A 106 -2.82 2.49 18.13
C ALA A 106 -4.20 2.90 17.61
N GLY A 107 -4.89 2.02 16.89
CA GLY A 107 -6.26 2.29 16.45
C GLY A 107 -6.96 1.13 15.76
N ALA A 108 -8.27 1.24 15.59
CA ALA A 108 -9.11 0.27 14.90
C ALA A 108 -10.02 0.98 13.89
N ILE A 109 -10.60 0.22 12.96
CA ILE A 109 -11.58 0.74 12.00
C ILE A 109 -13.00 0.41 12.48
N LYS A 110 -13.84 1.43 12.56
CA LYS A 110 -15.27 1.31 12.86
C LYS A 110 -16.05 2.31 12.01
N ASP A 111 -17.07 1.84 11.30
CA ASP A 111 -17.97 2.68 10.50
C ASP A 111 -17.21 3.63 9.53
N ASP A 112 -16.21 3.08 8.82
CA ASP A 112 -15.25 3.78 7.93
C ASP A 112 -14.38 4.88 8.59
N LEU A 113 -14.42 5.00 9.92
CA LEU A 113 -13.50 5.80 10.72
C LEU A 113 -12.37 4.93 11.27
N LEU A 114 -11.12 5.29 10.97
CA LEU A 114 -9.93 4.75 11.62
C LEU A 114 -9.62 5.62 12.84
N GLY A 115 -9.41 5.07 14.03
CA GLY A 115 -9.08 5.90 15.19
C GLY A 115 -8.70 5.13 16.45
N GLY A 116 -8.17 5.84 17.44
CA GLY A 116 -7.66 5.28 18.68
C GLY A 116 -6.84 6.29 19.48
N GLU A 117 -5.68 5.88 19.99
CA GLU A 117 -4.82 6.69 20.85
C GLU A 117 -3.39 6.78 20.28
N MET A 118 -2.79 7.97 20.39
CA MET A 118 -1.35 8.19 20.23
C MET A 118 -0.72 8.28 21.61
N SER A 119 0.39 7.56 21.81
CA SER A 119 1.20 7.55 23.02
C SER A 119 2.46 8.38 22.79
N TYR A 120 2.60 9.45 23.58
CA TYR A 120 3.79 10.31 23.64
C TYR A 120 4.60 9.98 24.90
N GLY A 121 5.93 9.91 24.78
CA GLY A 121 6.83 9.70 25.91
C GLY A 121 6.60 8.37 26.63
N ASP A 122 6.49 7.27 25.88
CA ASP A 122 6.25 5.91 26.38
C ASP A 122 5.03 5.78 27.32
N GLY A 123 3.95 6.51 27.01
CA GLY A 123 2.68 6.46 27.76
C GLY A 123 2.49 7.60 28.76
N GLN A 124 3.39 8.58 28.81
CA GLN A 124 3.23 9.79 29.63
C GLN A 124 2.00 10.63 29.24
N ALA A 125 1.65 10.66 27.95
CA ALA A 125 0.42 11.25 27.47
C ALA A 125 -0.23 10.36 26.41
N LEU A 126 -1.54 10.13 26.57
CA LEU A 126 -2.39 9.50 25.58
C LEU A 126 -3.27 10.57 24.94
N MET A 127 -3.23 10.67 23.61
CA MET A 127 -3.95 11.67 22.82
C MET A 127 -4.90 10.95 21.87
N PRO A 128 -6.22 11.19 21.96
CA PRO A 128 -7.18 10.53 21.07
C PRO A 128 -7.04 11.09 19.65
N TRP A 129 -7.14 10.21 18.66
CA TRP A 129 -7.07 10.59 17.26
C TRP A 129 -8.13 9.85 16.43
N SER A 130 -8.51 10.44 15.30
CA SER A 130 -9.37 9.81 14.31
C SER A 130 -9.01 10.26 12.90
N ALA A 131 -9.28 9.42 11.92
CA ALA A 131 -9.01 9.65 10.52
C ALA A 131 -10.11 9.02 9.64
N LYS A 132 -10.45 9.70 8.56
CA LYS A 132 -11.37 9.22 7.52
C LYS A 132 -10.57 8.98 6.25
N ARG A 133 -11.07 8.11 5.36
CA ARG A 133 -10.46 7.97 4.03
C ARG A 133 -10.46 9.32 3.33
N GLN A 134 -9.31 9.69 2.77
CA GLN A 134 -9.22 10.88 1.94
C GLN A 134 -10.06 10.64 0.68
N ALA A 135 -10.87 11.61 0.27
CA ALA A 135 -11.62 11.50 -0.97
C ALA A 135 -10.65 11.43 -2.17
N ALA A 136 -10.90 10.48 -3.09
CA ALA A 136 -10.24 10.49 -4.38
C ALA A 136 -10.58 11.79 -5.12
N LYS A 137 -9.55 12.45 -5.69
CA LYS A 137 -9.70 13.66 -6.50
C LYS A 137 -9.89 13.34 -7.97
#